data_AF-A0A8J5G642-F1
#
_entry.id   AF-A0A8J5G642-F1
#
_cell.length_a   1.000
_cell.length_b   1.000
_cell.length_c   1.000
_cell.angle_alpha   90.00
_cell.angle_beta   90.00
_cell.angle_gamma   90.00
#
_symmetry.space_group_name_H-M   'P 1'
#
loop_
_entity.id
_entity.type
_entity.pdbx_description
1 polymer ?
#
loop_
_entity_poly.entity_id
_entity_poly.type
_entity_poly.pdbx_seq_one_letter_code
_entity_poly.pdbx_strand_id
1 'polypeptide(L)'
;MEASAVDHLATERKKAQFDVQAMKIAWAGSKNAFEVANRMAHIVASDPVIFLLLLFVFRKDNRTMLGRKELFKNTLKKSAHAWKRINELRLTEEEASMFRIFIDEPGYGDLHWGMFVPAIKGQGTEEQQKKWLPLAYKMQIIGCYAQTELGHGSNVQGLETTATFDPKTDEFVIHSPTLTSSKWWPGGLGKVSTHAVVYARLIIDGKDYGINGFIVQLRSLDDHSPLPGIVVGDIGMKFGNGAYNTMDNGVLQFDHVRIPRNQMLMRVSQVTKEGKYVQSDVPRQLLYGTMVYVRQTIVSDASKALSRAVCIAVRYSCVRRQFGSQDGSPETQVIDYKTQQSRLFPLLASAYAFRFVGQWLKWLYNDVTERLRANDFSTLPEAHACTAGLKSLTTSVTADGIEECRKLCGGHGYLCSSGLPELFAVYVPACTYEGDNIVLLLQVSSFLVSVQEFMNVKVDPLTLLKELINVVNAQYQNWDFNIYSINKSNGQLLVANGGIAEGLEITIVNVNDTSFIAIDGIEECRKLCGGHGYLCSSGLPELFAVYVPACTYEGDNIVLLLQVDPLTLLKELINVVNAQYQNWDFNIYSINKSNDQLLVANGGIAEGLEITIVNVNDTSFIAIVRTLNLYG
;
A
#
# COMPACT_ATOMS: atom_id res chain seq x y z
N MET A 1 0.57 52.86 -4.04
CA MET A 1 0.15 52.26 -2.76
C MET A 1 -0.81 51.14 -3.09
N GLU A 2 -0.31 49.91 -3.25
CA GLU A 2 -1.20 48.75 -3.31
C GLU A 2 -1.83 48.60 -1.92
N ALA A 3 -3.16 48.72 -1.83
CA ALA A 3 -3.86 48.43 -0.58
C ALA A 3 -3.48 47.02 -0.15
N SER A 4 -2.95 46.85 1.08
CA SER A 4 -2.67 45.51 1.59
C SER A 4 -3.98 44.72 1.56
N ALA A 5 -3.97 43.58 0.86
CA ALA A 5 -5.15 42.74 0.73
C ALA A 5 -5.65 42.35 2.14
N VAL A 6 -6.93 42.61 2.42
CA VAL A 6 -7.53 42.31 3.73
C VAL A 6 -7.62 40.79 3.91
N ASP A 7 -7.08 40.29 5.03
CA ASP A 7 -7.17 38.88 5.38
C ASP A 7 -8.50 38.56 6.10
N HIS A 8 -9.49 38.13 5.33
CA HIS A 8 -10.81 37.76 5.86
C HIS A 8 -10.83 36.51 6.75
N LEU A 9 -9.73 35.75 6.81
CA LEU A 9 -9.59 34.57 7.68
C LEU A 9 -8.75 34.85 8.94
N ALA A 10 -8.35 36.11 9.18
CA ALA A 10 -7.51 36.47 10.33
C ALA A 10 -8.13 36.05 11.68
N THR A 11 -9.46 36.15 11.82
CA THR A 11 -10.18 35.73 13.02
C THR A 11 -10.02 34.24 13.30
N GLU A 12 -10.12 33.38 12.28
CA GLU A 12 -9.89 31.93 12.44
C GLU A 12 -8.43 31.63 12.75
N ARG A 13 -7.48 32.32 12.08
CA ARG A 13 -6.05 32.12 12.33
C ARG A 13 -5.63 32.45 13.76
N LYS A 14 -6.27 33.44 14.38
CA LYS A 14 -6.03 33.82 15.80
C LYS A 14 -6.49 32.76 16.80
N LYS A 15 -7.39 31.84 16.42
CA LYS A 15 -7.84 30.75 17.29
C LYS A 15 -6.83 29.61 17.43
N ALA A 16 -5.75 29.61 16.63
CA ALA A 16 -4.75 28.55 16.67
C ALA A 16 -4.09 28.46 18.07
N GLN A 17 -4.05 27.25 18.62
CA GLN A 17 -3.44 26.95 19.93
C GLN A 17 -2.02 26.38 19.79
N PHE A 18 -1.37 26.61 18.65
CA PHE A 18 -0.03 26.15 18.33
C PHE A 18 0.64 27.13 17.36
N ASP A 19 1.98 27.10 17.28
CA ASP A 19 2.73 27.89 16.30
C ASP A 19 2.67 27.25 14.90
N VAL A 20 2.06 27.95 13.96
CA VAL A 20 1.96 27.52 12.56
C VAL A 20 3.33 27.42 11.87
N GLN A 21 4.35 28.19 12.29
CA GLN A 21 5.68 28.09 11.68
C GLN A 21 6.38 26.79 12.08
N ALA A 22 6.29 26.39 13.35
CA ALA A 22 6.73 25.07 13.80
C ALA A 22 6.01 23.94 13.03
N MET A 23 4.69 24.06 12.83
CA MET A 23 3.90 23.06 12.10
C MET A 23 4.29 22.96 10.61
N LYS A 24 4.67 24.07 9.96
CA LYS A 24 5.20 24.04 8.58
C LYS A 24 6.49 23.23 8.49
N ILE A 25 7.37 23.33 9.49
CA ILE A 25 8.62 22.56 9.54
C ILE A 25 8.30 21.08 9.75
N ALA A 26 7.39 20.75 10.67
CA ALA A 26 6.94 19.37 10.87
C ALA A 26 6.35 18.76 9.58
N TRP A 27 5.52 19.50 8.87
CA TRP A 27 5.00 19.09 7.57
C TRP A 27 6.10 18.90 6.52
N ALA A 28 7.04 19.85 6.42
CA ALA A 28 8.14 19.74 5.47
C ALA A 28 9.10 18.58 5.79
N GLY A 29 9.21 18.19 7.07
CA GLY A 29 10.08 17.15 7.59
C GLY A 29 11.45 17.68 8.06
N SER A 30 11.85 18.87 7.62
CA SER A 30 13.03 19.58 8.15
C SER A 30 12.97 21.07 7.78
N LYS A 31 13.76 21.88 8.49
CA LYS A 31 13.89 23.31 8.18
C LYS A 31 14.44 23.53 6.76
N ASN A 32 15.46 22.78 6.36
CA ASN A 32 16.03 22.87 5.00
C ASN A 32 14.99 22.51 3.93
N ALA A 33 14.24 21.42 4.12
CA ALA A 33 13.19 21.02 3.18
C ALA A 33 12.10 22.09 3.06
N PHE A 34 11.73 22.73 4.17
CA PHE A 34 10.79 23.86 4.17
C PHE A 34 11.34 25.05 3.38
N GLU A 35 12.58 25.46 3.63
CA GLU A 35 13.21 26.61 2.97
C GLU A 35 13.35 26.41 1.46
N VAL A 36 13.80 25.21 1.03
CA VAL A 36 13.87 24.84 -0.38
C VAL A 36 12.49 24.88 -1.02
N ALA A 37 11.49 24.22 -0.41
CA ALA A 37 10.13 24.19 -0.93
C ALA A 37 9.53 25.61 -1.02
N ASN A 38 9.68 26.43 0.02
CA ASN A 38 9.16 27.79 0.05
C ASN A 38 9.80 28.67 -1.02
N ARG A 39 11.13 28.59 -1.17
CA ARG A 39 11.85 29.33 -2.21
C ARG A 39 11.42 28.90 -3.61
N MET A 40 11.32 27.59 -3.89
CA MET A 40 10.89 27.10 -5.21
C MET A 40 9.43 27.50 -5.51
N ALA A 41 8.54 27.41 -4.52
CA ALA A 41 7.15 27.85 -4.66
C ALA A 41 7.08 29.34 -5.03
N HIS A 42 7.87 30.19 -4.36
CA HIS A 42 7.93 31.61 -4.67
C HIS A 42 8.47 31.87 -6.07
N ILE A 43 9.56 31.21 -6.49
CA ILE A 43 10.13 31.40 -7.84
C ILE A 43 9.10 31.03 -8.92
N VAL A 44 8.38 29.90 -8.76
CA VAL A 44 7.36 29.50 -9.74
C VAL A 44 6.19 30.49 -9.75
N ALA A 45 5.75 30.95 -8.58
CA ALA A 45 4.62 31.88 -8.46
C ALA A 45 4.95 33.30 -8.95
N SER A 46 6.20 33.74 -8.83
CA SER A 46 6.66 35.07 -9.24
C SER A 46 7.37 35.09 -10.59
N ASP A 47 7.45 33.95 -11.30
CA ASP A 47 8.20 33.86 -12.56
C ASP A 47 7.71 34.91 -13.56
N PRO A 48 8.63 35.76 -14.07
CA PRO A 48 8.26 37.00 -14.74
C PRO A 48 7.56 36.77 -16.09
N VAL A 49 6.71 37.73 -16.42
CA VAL A 49 6.04 37.86 -17.72
C VAL A 49 7.09 37.90 -18.84
N ILE A 50 6.99 37.01 -19.83
CA ILE A 50 7.72 37.20 -21.08
C ILE A 50 7.10 38.41 -21.78
N PHE A 51 7.88 39.49 -21.86
CA PHE A 51 7.48 40.86 -22.25
C PHE A 51 6.74 40.97 -23.59
N LEU A 52 6.84 39.96 -24.46
CA LEU A 52 6.20 39.94 -25.77
C LEU A 52 4.74 39.44 -25.77
N LEU A 53 4.24 38.83 -24.70
CA LEU A 53 2.93 38.16 -24.70
C LEU A 53 2.04 38.42 -23.46
N LEU A 54 2.48 39.18 -22.46
CA LEU A 54 1.71 39.40 -21.21
C LEU A 54 1.23 38.10 -20.53
N LEU A 55 1.94 36.99 -20.74
CA LEU A 55 1.62 35.69 -20.16
C LEU A 55 2.64 35.32 -19.08
N PHE A 56 2.15 35.12 -17.85
CA PHE A 56 2.88 34.37 -16.82
C PHE A 56 3.06 32.93 -17.32
N VAL A 57 4.30 32.47 -17.47
CA VAL A 57 4.56 31.17 -18.14
C VAL A 57 4.00 30.01 -17.32
N PHE A 58 4.15 30.04 -15.99
CA PHE A 58 3.63 29.00 -15.09
C PHE A 58 2.21 29.24 -14.57
N ARG A 59 1.44 30.11 -15.23
CA ARG A 59 0.03 30.35 -14.88
C ARG A 59 -0.79 29.06 -15.00
N LYS A 60 -1.73 28.88 -14.07
CA LYS A 60 -2.58 27.68 -13.96
C LYS A 60 -4.07 27.96 -14.14
N ASP A 61 -4.49 29.20 -13.93
CA ASP A 61 -5.90 29.62 -13.85
C ASP A 61 -6.70 29.44 -15.16
N ASN A 62 -6.04 29.51 -16.32
CA ASN A 62 -6.68 29.34 -17.61
C ASN A 62 -6.63 27.90 -18.17
N ARG A 63 -6.02 26.95 -17.46
CA ARG A 63 -5.75 25.60 -17.97
C ARG A 63 -7.01 24.87 -18.44
N THR A 64 -8.09 25.02 -17.69
CA THR A 64 -9.39 24.36 -17.97
C THR A 64 -10.14 24.98 -19.15
N MET A 65 -9.68 26.12 -19.68
CA MET A 65 -10.29 26.84 -20.80
C MET A 65 -9.58 26.57 -22.14
N LEU A 66 -8.45 25.87 -22.13
CA LEU A 66 -7.66 25.58 -23.34
C LEU A 66 -8.13 24.30 -24.02
N GLY A 67 -8.21 24.31 -25.36
CA GLY A 67 -8.40 23.09 -26.13
C GLY A 67 -7.18 22.16 -26.02
N ARG A 68 -7.37 20.85 -26.24
CA ARG A 68 -6.31 19.83 -26.02
C ARG A 68 -4.98 20.14 -26.71
N LYS A 69 -5.01 20.62 -27.96
CA LYS A 69 -3.80 20.98 -28.72
C LYS A 69 -3.06 22.16 -28.08
N GLU A 70 -3.79 23.19 -27.68
CA GLU A 70 -3.23 24.39 -27.05
C GLU A 70 -2.69 24.09 -25.67
N LEU A 71 -3.42 23.28 -24.90
CA LEU A 71 -3.01 22.78 -23.59
C LEU A 71 -1.66 22.05 -23.69
N PHE A 72 -1.56 21.07 -24.59
CA PHE A 72 -0.31 20.32 -24.80
C PHE A 72 0.83 21.22 -25.28
N LYS A 73 0.58 22.13 -26.22
CA LYS A 73 1.59 23.12 -26.68
C LYS A 73 2.05 24.02 -25.53
N ASN A 74 1.14 24.40 -24.63
CA ASN A 74 1.47 25.20 -23.45
C ASN A 74 2.36 24.41 -22.48
N THR A 75 2.06 23.12 -22.27
CA THR A 75 2.90 22.23 -21.45
C THR A 75 4.32 22.12 -22.01
N LEU A 76 4.49 21.95 -23.33
CA LEU A 76 5.83 21.96 -23.95
C LEU A 76 6.58 23.26 -23.71
N LYS A 77 5.90 24.42 -23.82
CA LYS A 77 6.49 25.73 -23.53
C LYS A 77 6.94 25.83 -22.07
N LYS A 78 6.09 25.38 -21.12
CA LYS A 78 6.41 25.36 -19.70
C LYS A 78 7.59 24.44 -19.39
N SER A 79 7.65 23.24 -19.98
CA SER A 79 8.78 22.31 -19.80
C SER A 79 10.09 22.88 -20.35
N ALA A 80 10.08 23.49 -21.53
CA ALA A 80 11.24 24.14 -22.11
C ALA A 80 11.73 25.33 -21.26
N HIS A 81 10.79 26.17 -20.80
CA HIS A 81 11.09 27.28 -19.89
C HIS A 81 11.64 26.79 -18.55
N ALA A 82 11.03 25.74 -17.98
CA ALA A 82 11.50 25.15 -16.74
C ALA A 82 12.95 24.66 -16.86
N TRP A 83 13.29 23.98 -17.95
CA TRP A 83 14.66 23.55 -18.21
C TRP A 83 15.64 24.74 -18.31
N LYS A 84 15.25 25.80 -19.02
CA LYS A 84 16.03 27.03 -19.10
C LYS A 84 16.27 27.63 -17.71
N ARG A 85 15.21 27.76 -16.89
CA ARG A 85 15.30 28.33 -15.53
C ARG A 85 16.15 27.47 -14.60
N ILE A 86 16.03 26.14 -14.66
CA ILE A 86 16.88 25.20 -13.90
C ILE A 86 18.36 25.47 -14.18
N ASN A 87 18.73 25.65 -15.45
CA ASN A 87 20.11 25.92 -15.85
C ASN A 87 20.59 27.33 -15.46
N GLU A 88 19.78 28.36 -15.71
CA GLU A 88 20.12 29.76 -15.39
C GLU A 88 20.29 29.98 -13.89
N LEU A 89 19.42 29.38 -13.09
CA LEU A 89 19.46 29.46 -11.63
C LEU A 89 20.44 28.44 -11.01
N ARG A 90 21.02 27.55 -11.83
CA ARG A 90 21.93 26.47 -11.40
C ARG A 90 21.33 25.61 -10.28
N LEU A 91 20.06 25.26 -10.44
CA LEU A 91 19.33 24.50 -9.42
C LEU A 91 19.96 23.11 -9.25
N THR A 92 20.06 22.66 -8.01
CA THR A 92 20.42 21.27 -7.70
C THR A 92 19.32 20.31 -8.15
N GLU A 93 19.60 18.99 -8.17
CA GLU A 93 18.59 17.99 -8.53
C GLU A 93 17.37 18.03 -7.61
N GLU A 94 17.59 18.23 -6.30
CA GLU A 94 16.52 18.37 -5.30
C GLU A 94 15.67 19.62 -5.56
N GLU A 95 16.32 20.76 -5.80
CA GLU A 95 15.64 22.02 -6.11
C GLU A 95 14.88 21.93 -7.43
N ALA A 96 15.47 21.35 -8.47
CA ALA A 96 14.83 21.16 -9.76
C ALA A 96 13.62 20.22 -9.68
N SER A 97 13.68 19.18 -8.85
CA SER A 97 12.55 18.30 -8.56
C SER A 97 11.42 19.06 -7.88
N MET A 98 11.72 19.81 -6.82
CA MET A 98 10.74 20.66 -6.13
C MET A 98 10.17 21.75 -7.04
N PHE A 99 10.99 22.34 -7.90
CA PHE A 99 10.56 23.33 -8.88
C PHE A 99 9.49 22.76 -9.83
N ARG A 100 9.72 21.55 -10.37
CA ARG A 100 8.72 20.86 -11.22
C ARG A 100 7.43 20.53 -10.48
N ILE A 101 7.52 20.11 -9.21
CA ILE A 101 6.33 19.86 -8.36
C ILE A 101 5.46 21.13 -8.27
N PHE A 102 6.04 22.32 -8.12
CA PHE A 102 5.28 23.56 -8.04
C PHE A 102 4.74 24.07 -9.38
N ILE A 103 5.32 23.67 -10.52
CA ILE A 103 4.71 23.89 -11.83
C ILE A 103 3.36 23.17 -11.91
N ASP A 104 3.23 22.02 -11.24
CA ASP A 104 1.95 21.32 -10.98
C ASP A 104 1.18 21.03 -12.28
N GLU A 105 1.89 20.51 -13.28
CA GLU A 105 1.34 20.17 -14.58
C GLU A 105 1.96 18.87 -15.07
N PRO A 106 1.18 17.78 -15.21
CA PRO A 106 1.70 16.52 -15.75
C PRO A 106 2.33 16.72 -17.13
N GLY A 107 3.57 16.28 -17.32
CA GLY A 107 4.26 16.38 -18.60
C GLY A 107 5.34 15.34 -18.79
N TYR A 108 5.85 15.19 -20.01
CA TYR A 108 6.83 14.15 -20.38
C TYR A 108 8.07 14.08 -19.47
N GLY A 109 8.44 15.20 -18.85
CA GLY A 109 9.54 15.28 -17.89
C GLY A 109 9.35 14.39 -16.66
N ASP A 110 8.11 14.14 -16.25
CA ASP A 110 7.79 13.32 -15.09
C ASP A 110 8.24 11.86 -15.32
N LEU A 111 7.96 11.31 -16.50
CA LEU A 111 8.39 9.94 -16.85
C LEU A 111 9.87 9.88 -17.22
N HIS A 112 10.41 10.96 -17.81
CA HIS A 112 11.84 11.02 -18.13
C HIS A 112 12.70 10.92 -16.86
N TRP A 113 12.43 11.77 -15.87
CA TRP A 113 13.18 11.80 -14.62
C TRP A 113 12.74 10.74 -13.62
N GLY A 114 11.44 10.42 -13.59
CA GLY A 114 10.85 9.52 -12.60
C GLY A 114 10.96 8.04 -12.95
N MET A 115 11.08 7.67 -14.23
CA MET A 115 11.08 6.26 -14.65
C MET A 115 12.21 5.92 -15.63
N PHE A 116 12.40 6.68 -16.70
CA PHE A 116 13.42 6.37 -17.72
C PHE A 116 14.84 6.41 -17.15
N VAL A 117 15.21 7.51 -16.49
CA VAL A 117 16.53 7.64 -15.84
C VAL A 117 16.73 6.59 -14.74
N PRO A 118 15.79 6.38 -13.79
CA PRO A 118 15.89 5.32 -12.79
C PRO A 118 15.99 3.91 -13.37
N ALA A 119 15.27 3.59 -14.45
CA ALA A 119 15.36 2.28 -15.10
C ALA A 119 16.78 2.02 -15.63
N ILE A 120 17.40 3.01 -16.28
CA ILE A 120 18.78 2.88 -16.77
C ILE A 120 19.78 2.77 -15.60
N LYS A 121 19.64 3.57 -14.54
CA LYS A 121 20.48 3.45 -13.33
C LYS A 121 20.34 2.08 -12.65
N GLY A 122 19.11 1.60 -12.54
CA GLY A 122 18.77 0.38 -11.82
C GLY A 122 19.16 -0.87 -12.59
N GLN A 123 19.00 -0.88 -13.91
CA GLN A 123 19.02 -2.09 -14.74
C GLN A 123 20.12 -2.08 -15.80
N GLY A 124 20.72 -0.93 -16.09
CA GLY A 124 21.83 -0.81 -17.03
C GLY A 124 23.17 -1.16 -16.40
N THR A 125 24.07 -1.75 -17.18
CA THR A 125 25.48 -1.94 -16.78
C THR A 125 26.18 -0.58 -16.63
N GLU A 126 27.35 -0.55 -15.99
CA GLU A 126 28.11 0.71 -15.86
C GLU A 126 28.40 1.37 -17.21
N GLU A 127 28.75 0.58 -18.23
CA GLU A 127 28.99 1.09 -19.58
C GLU A 127 27.72 1.66 -20.23
N GLN A 128 26.57 1.02 -20.01
CA GLN A 128 25.29 1.56 -20.45
C GLN A 128 24.95 2.86 -19.74
N GLN A 129 25.19 2.92 -18.43
CA GLN A 129 24.96 4.13 -17.64
C GLN A 129 25.85 5.29 -18.12
N LYS A 130 27.16 5.04 -18.33
CA LYS A 130 28.11 6.02 -18.88
C LYS A 130 27.71 6.52 -20.27
N LYS A 131 27.08 5.68 -21.09
CA LYS A 131 26.56 6.09 -22.41
C LYS A 131 25.27 6.89 -22.32
N TRP A 132 24.23 6.34 -21.67
CA TRP A 132 22.86 6.83 -21.81
C TRP A 132 22.48 7.92 -20.79
N LEU A 133 22.97 7.83 -19.55
CA LEU A 133 22.61 8.80 -18.51
C LEU A 133 23.09 10.21 -18.83
N PRO A 134 24.32 10.44 -19.35
CA PRO A 134 24.74 11.80 -19.72
C PRO A 134 23.87 12.42 -20.81
N LEU A 135 23.39 11.62 -21.77
CA LEU A 135 22.48 12.08 -22.82
C LEU A 135 21.12 12.48 -22.24
N ALA A 136 20.58 11.65 -21.35
CA ALA A 136 19.32 11.91 -20.65
C ALA A 136 19.42 13.16 -19.77
N TYR A 137 20.45 13.24 -18.91
CA TYR A 137 20.65 14.39 -18.01
C TYR A 137 20.84 15.72 -18.73
N LYS A 138 21.44 15.71 -19.93
CA LYS A 138 21.62 16.90 -20.75
C LYS A 138 20.42 17.17 -21.66
N MET A 139 19.34 16.39 -21.56
CA MET A 139 18.17 16.46 -22.43
C MET A 139 18.51 16.34 -23.92
N GLN A 140 19.62 15.66 -24.25
CA GLN A 140 19.98 15.34 -25.64
C GLN A 140 19.12 14.20 -26.19
N ILE A 141 18.54 13.41 -25.30
CA ILE A 141 17.47 12.46 -25.58
C ILE A 141 16.35 12.65 -24.57
N ILE A 142 15.11 12.39 -24.99
CA ILE A 142 13.95 12.40 -24.10
C ILE A 142 13.39 10.97 -24.09
N GLY A 143 13.29 10.41 -22.89
CA GLY A 143 12.94 9.02 -22.66
C GLY A 143 11.61 8.84 -21.95
N CYS A 144 10.90 7.75 -22.25
CA CYS A 144 9.74 7.28 -21.49
C CYS A 144 9.89 5.80 -21.08
N TYR A 145 8.95 5.31 -20.27
CA TYR A 145 8.92 3.94 -19.74
C TYR A 145 7.77 3.15 -20.35
N ALA A 146 8.07 2.30 -21.34
CA ALA A 146 7.11 1.59 -22.16
C ALA A 146 6.95 0.13 -21.70
N GLN A 147 6.20 -0.07 -20.61
CA GLN A 147 5.89 -1.40 -20.08
C GLN A 147 4.49 -1.88 -20.46
N THR A 148 3.46 -1.18 -19.97
CA THR A 148 2.05 -1.53 -20.15
C THR A 148 1.68 -1.66 -21.62
N GLU A 149 0.87 -2.67 -21.92
CA GLU A 149 0.27 -2.95 -23.20
C GLU A 149 -1.25 -2.79 -23.16
N LEU A 150 -1.88 -2.74 -24.32
CA LEU A 150 -3.33 -2.68 -24.44
C LEU A 150 -4.00 -3.88 -23.74
N GLY A 151 -3.43 -5.09 -23.86
CA GLY A 151 -3.93 -6.29 -23.21
C GLY A 151 -3.45 -6.51 -21.77
N HIS A 152 -2.35 -5.87 -21.36
CA HIS A 152 -1.62 -6.26 -20.15
C HIS A 152 -1.03 -5.05 -19.39
N GLY A 153 -1.55 -4.81 -18.18
CA GLY A 153 -1.02 -3.82 -17.23
C GLY A 153 -0.50 -4.46 -15.95
N SER A 154 -1.42 -4.83 -15.04
CA SER A 154 -1.06 -5.45 -13.75
C SER A 154 -0.31 -6.77 -13.91
N ASN A 155 -0.71 -7.61 -14.88
CA ASN A 155 -0.01 -8.85 -15.18
C ASN A 155 1.16 -8.63 -16.15
N VAL A 156 2.28 -8.09 -15.65
CA VAL A 156 3.50 -7.85 -16.45
C VAL A 156 4.06 -9.15 -17.02
N GLN A 157 3.86 -10.30 -16.37
CA GLN A 157 4.31 -11.59 -16.92
C GLN A 157 3.56 -12.00 -18.20
N GLY A 158 2.40 -11.39 -18.47
CA GLY A 158 1.59 -11.62 -19.65
C GLY A 158 1.92 -10.73 -20.86
N LEU A 159 2.89 -9.80 -20.76
CA LEU A 159 3.25 -8.93 -21.89
C LEU A 159 3.56 -9.76 -23.14
N GLU A 160 3.11 -9.27 -24.28
CA GLU A 160 3.14 -9.93 -25.60
C GLU A 160 4.25 -9.38 -26.51
N THR A 161 4.72 -8.14 -26.31
CA THR A 161 5.84 -7.57 -27.10
C THR A 161 7.04 -8.49 -27.00
N THR A 162 7.65 -8.86 -28.12
CA THR A 162 8.81 -9.77 -28.17
C THR A 162 10.09 -9.03 -28.51
N ALA A 163 11.21 -9.49 -27.94
CA ALA A 163 12.56 -9.10 -28.29
C ALA A 163 13.38 -10.36 -28.61
N THR A 164 13.45 -10.70 -29.90
CA THR A 164 14.12 -11.93 -30.37
C THR A 164 15.56 -11.63 -30.75
N PHE A 165 16.53 -12.33 -30.16
CA PHE A 165 17.94 -12.15 -30.48
C PHE A 165 18.29 -12.76 -31.84
N ASP A 166 19.00 -12.01 -32.68
CA ASP A 166 19.54 -12.43 -33.97
C ASP A 166 21.09 -12.48 -33.89
N PRO A 167 21.69 -13.67 -33.71
CA PRO A 167 23.14 -13.82 -33.60
C PRO A 167 23.89 -13.42 -34.87
N LYS A 168 23.23 -13.41 -36.04
CA LYS A 168 23.89 -13.09 -37.32
C LYS A 168 24.21 -11.61 -37.45
N THR A 169 23.41 -10.74 -36.83
CA THR A 169 23.59 -9.29 -36.90
C THR A 169 23.99 -8.66 -35.56
N ASP A 170 24.06 -9.43 -34.47
CA ASP A 170 24.31 -8.94 -33.10
C ASP A 170 23.24 -7.93 -32.64
N GLU A 171 21.98 -8.23 -32.94
CA GLU A 171 20.82 -7.35 -32.71
C GLU A 171 19.64 -8.08 -32.04
N PHE A 172 18.73 -7.32 -31.44
CA PHE A 172 17.39 -7.77 -31.10
C PHE A 172 16.37 -7.26 -32.12
N VAL A 173 15.43 -8.11 -32.49
CA VAL A 173 14.24 -7.76 -33.26
C VAL A 173 13.08 -7.55 -32.30
N ILE A 174 12.66 -6.30 -32.14
CA ILE A 174 11.51 -5.90 -31.33
C ILE A 174 10.25 -5.92 -32.20
N HIS A 175 9.23 -6.64 -31.75
CA HIS A 175 7.98 -6.77 -32.50
C HIS A 175 6.76 -6.78 -31.59
N SER A 176 5.66 -6.21 -32.10
CA SER A 176 4.32 -6.25 -31.54
C SER A 176 3.48 -7.26 -32.34
N PRO A 177 3.36 -8.54 -31.88
CA PRO A 177 2.74 -9.60 -32.66
C PRO A 177 1.25 -9.39 -32.95
N THR A 178 0.56 -8.65 -32.07
CA THR A 178 -0.89 -8.46 -32.08
C THR A 178 -1.24 -7.00 -31.78
N LEU A 179 -2.50 -6.61 -32.03
CA LEU A 179 -2.99 -5.31 -31.57
C LEU A 179 -2.92 -5.18 -30.03
N THR A 180 -3.18 -6.25 -29.28
CA THR A 180 -3.15 -6.25 -27.81
C THR A 180 -1.73 -6.07 -27.25
N SER A 181 -0.70 -6.45 -28.01
CA SER A 181 0.71 -6.22 -27.69
C SER A 181 1.18 -4.76 -27.85
N SER A 182 0.34 -3.87 -28.38
CA SER A 182 0.68 -2.45 -28.50
C SER A 182 0.96 -1.88 -27.12
N LYS A 183 2.10 -1.22 -26.93
CA LYS A 183 2.34 -0.45 -25.70
C LYS A 183 1.27 0.62 -25.60
N TRP A 184 0.70 0.80 -24.41
CA TRP A 184 -0.44 1.67 -24.18
C TRP A 184 -0.36 2.27 -22.78
N TRP A 185 -0.56 3.59 -22.67
CA TRP A 185 -0.41 4.46 -21.47
C TRP A 185 0.91 5.20 -21.22
N PRO A 186 2.11 4.79 -21.68
CA PRO A 186 3.35 5.47 -21.29
C PRO A 186 3.29 6.99 -21.48
N GLY A 187 3.50 7.75 -20.40
CA GLY A 187 3.53 9.21 -20.44
C GLY A 187 4.77 9.71 -21.20
N GLY A 188 4.62 10.75 -22.02
CA GLY A 188 5.70 11.25 -22.89
C GLY A 188 5.85 10.51 -24.21
N LEU A 189 5.25 9.33 -24.37
CA LEU A 189 5.44 8.49 -25.56
C LEU A 189 4.76 9.08 -26.80
N GLY A 190 3.56 9.62 -26.64
CA GLY A 190 2.67 9.87 -27.77
C GLY A 190 3.24 10.85 -28.79
N LYS A 191 3.97 11.87 -28.31
CA LYS A 191 4.50 12.95 -29.13
C LYS A 191 5.90 13.44 -28.74
N VAL A 192 6.41 13.24 -27.52
CA VAL A 192 7.64 13.91 -27.08
C VAL A 192 8.88 13.01 -27.05
N SER A 193 8.79 11.81 -26.50
CA SER A 193 9.96 10.96 -26.29
C SER A 193 10.61 10.53 -27.60
N THR A 194 11.93 10.70 -27.69
CA THR A 194 12.77 10.23 -28.79
C THR A 194 13.27 8.80 -28.54
N HIS A 195 13.30 8.37 -27.29
CA HIS A 195 13.71 7.03 -26.87
C HIS A 195 12.72 6.47 -25.84
N ALA A 196 12.74 5.16 -25.63
CA ALA A 196 12.02 4.52 -24.53
C ALA A 196 12.85 3.36 -23.95
N VAL A 197 12.63 3.06 -22.67
CA VAL A 197 12.90 1.71 -22.15
C VAL A 197 11.65 0.88 -22.37
N VAL A 198 11.73 -0.08 -23.28
CA VAL A 198 10.64 -0.98 -23.69
C VAL A 198 10.80 -2.29 -22.94
N TYR A 199 9.73 -2.77 -22.31
CA TYR A 199 9.72 -4.10 -21.70
C TYR A 199 9.12 -5.12 -22.65
N ALA A 200 9.84 -6.20 -22.91
CA ALA A 200 9.45 -7.23 -23.87
C ALA A 200 9.92 -8.60 -23.42
N ARG A 201 9.29 -9.66 -23.95
CA ARG A 201 9.70 -11.05 -23.74
C ARG A 201 11.03 -11.29 -24.45
N LEU A 202 12.07 -11.65 -23.71
CA LEU A 202 13.37 -11.98 -24.26
C LEU A 202 13.35 -13.38 -24.88
N ILE A 203 13.57 -13.47 -26.20
CA ILE A 203 13.57 -14.75 -26.93
C ILE A 203 14.96 -15.02 -27.50
N ILE A 204 15.51 -16.20 -27.22
CA ILE A 204 16.82 -16.64 -27.69
C ILE A 204 16.70 -18.10 -28.12
N ASP A 205 17.06 -18.43 -29.36
CA ASP A 205 16.90 -19.78 -29.95
C ASP A 205 15.49 -20.38 -29.71
N GLY A 206 14.47 -19.54 -29.88
CA GLY A 206 13.05 -19.93 -29.71
C GLY A 206 12.61 -20.14 -28.25
N LYS A 207 13.51 -19.97 -27.28
CA LYS A 207 13.19 -20.05 -25.85
C LYS A 207 12.92 -18.67 -25.26
N ASP A 208 11.85 -18.59 -24.48
CA ASP A 208 11.44 -17.40 -23.73
C ASP A 208 12.11 -17.35 -22.35
N TYR A 209 12.75 -16.23 -22.04
CA TYR A 209 13.46 -15.94 -20.80
C TYR A 209 12.75 -14.88 -19.94
N GLY A 210 11.50 -14.56 -20.26
CA GLY A 210 10.68 -13.60 -19.53
C GLY A 210 10.97 -12.14 -19.88
N ILE A 211 10.42 -11.26 -19.06
CA ILE A 211 10.37 -9.82 -19.35
C ILE A 211 11.70 -9.14 -19.04
N ASN A 212 12.24 -8.43 -20.03
CA ASN A 212 13.48 -7.65 -19.91
C ASN A 212 13.30 -6.25 -20.50
N GLY A 213 14.15 -5.31 -20.09
CA GLY A 213 14.12 -3.92 -20.55
C GLY A 213 15.11 -3.66 -21.70
N PHE A 214 14.68 -2.91 -22.71
CA PHE A 214 15.46 -2.59 -23.91
C PHE A 214 15.37 -1.10 -24.22
N ILE A 215 16.50 -0.43 -24.45
CA ILE A 215 16.50 0.96 -24.92
C ILE A 215 16.22 0.96 -26.41
N VAL A 216 15.14 1.59 -26.84
CA VAL A 216 14.75 1.71 -28.26
C VAL A 216 14.65 3.17 -28.63
N GLN A 217 15.31 3.56 -29.73
CA GLN A 217 15.09 4.88 -30.32
C GLN A 217 13.78 4.86 -31.11
N LEU A 218 12.91 5.82 -30.80
CA LEU A 218 11.56 5.92 -31.37
C LEU A 218 11.48 6.91 -32.53
N ARG A 219 12.25 7.99 -32.43
CA ARG A 219 12.18 9.13 -33.35
C ARG A 219 13.57 9.59 -33.75
N SER A 220 13.68 10.13 -34.95
CA SER A 220 14.87 10.85 -35.41
C SER A 220 15.17 12.02 -34.48
N LEU A 221 16.46 12.25 -34.18
CA LEU A 221 16.88 13.41 -33.39
C LEU A 221 16.97 14.70 -34.23
N ASP A 222 16.88 14.59 -35.55
CA ASP A 222 17.00 15.73 -36.47
C ASP A 222 15.64 16.38 -36.75
N ASP A 223 14.62 15.59 -37.07
CA ASP A 223 13.30 16.07 -37.51
C ASP A 223 12.12 15.52 -36.69
N HIS A 224 12.40 14.69 -35.68
CA HIS A 224 11.42 14.08 -34.78
C HIS A 224 10.43 13.11 -35.44
N SER A 225 10.67 12.73 -36.71
CA SER A 225 9.88 11.72 -37.42
C SER A 225 10.04 10.34 -36.74
N PRO A 226 8.97 9.52 -36.66
CA PRO A 226 9.09 8.13 -36.21
C PRO A 226 10.09 7.36 -37.08
N LEU A 227 10.94 6.54 -36.46
CA LEU A 227 11.88 5.69 -37.20
C LEU A 227 11.16 4.56 -37.95
N PRO A 228 11.77 3.94 -38.98
CA PRO A 228 11.16 2.83 -39.71
C PRO A 228 10.70 1.69 -38.80
N GLY A 229 9.52 1.13 -39.09
CA GLY A 229 8.91 0.07 -38.28
C GLY A 229 8.25 0.54 -36.98
N ILE A 230 8.24 1.85 -36.69
CA ILE A 230 7.63 2.42 -35.48
C ILE A 230 6.31 3.12 -35.79
N VAL A 231 5.24 2.65 -35.16
CA VAL A 231 3.94 3.32 -35.15
C VAL A 231 3.72 3.90 -33.76
N VAL A 232 3.58 5.23 -33.66
CA VAL A 232 3.46 5.93 -32.37
C VAL A 232 2.44 7.08 -32.41
N GLY A 233 1.64 7.21 -31.35
CA GLY A 233 0.59 8.23 -31.26
C GLY A 233 0.11 8.50 -29.83
N ASP A 234 -0.74 9.52 -29.65
CA ASP A 234 -1.42 9.80 -28.37
C ASP A 234 -2.70 8.96 -28.28
N ILE A 235 -3.02 8.44 -27.08
CA ILE A 235 -4.18 7.54 -26.87
C ILE A 235 -5.51 8.28 -26.72
N GLY A 236 -5.50 9.61 -26.65
CA GLY A 236 -6.70 10.45 -26.61
C GLY A 236 -6.92 11.26 -25.35
N MET A 237 -8.13 11.82 -25.27
CA MET A 237 -8.61 12.57 -24.11
C MET A 237 -8.81 11.66 -22.90
N LYS A 238 -8.49 12.20 -21.73
CA LYS A 238 -8.57 11.53 -20.43
C LYS A 238 -9.52 12.30 -19.51
N PHE A 239 -9.84 11.70 -18.38
CA PHE A 239 -10.76 12.25 -17.39
C PHE A 239 -10.33 13.64 -16.86
N GLY A 240 -11.29 14.55 -16.74
CA GLY A 240 -11.13 15.91 -16.21
C GLY A 240 -10.72 16.98 -17.24
N ASN A 241 -11.02 18.24 -16.94
CA ASN A 241 -10.51 19.40 -17.69
C ASN A 241 -9.11 19.76 -17.20
N GLY A 242 -8.15 19.97 -18.10
CA GLY A 242 -6.74 20.05 -17.69
C GLY A 242 -6.24 18.67 -17.25
N ALA A 243 -5.77 18.56 -16.01
CA ALA A 243 -5.32 17.29 -15.42
C ALA A 243 -4.31 16.56 -16.33
N TYR A 244 -4.44 15.23 -16.47
CA TYR A 244 -3.55 14.43 -17.33
C TYR A 244 -3.70 14.74 -18.83
N ASN A 245 -4.64 15.58 -19.28
CA ASN A 245 -4.70 15.99 -20.68
C ASN A 245 -3.50 16.85 -21.12
N THR A 246 -2.67 17.33 -20.20
CA THR A 246 -1.37 17.94 -20.53
C THR A 246 -0.31 16.90 -20.90
N MET A 247 -0.49 15.65 -20.47
CA MET A 247 0.39 14.53 -20.78
C MET A 247 0.00 13.85 -22.11
N ASP A 248 0.99 13.53 -22.93
CA ASP A 248 0.87 12.72 -24.14
C ASP A 248 1.06 11.23 -23.87
N ASN A 249 0.16 10.65 -23.06
CA ASN A 249 0.10 9.19 -22.89
C ASN A 249 -0.04 8.52 -24.26
N GLY A 250 0.87 7.58 -24.57
CA GLY A 250 1.04 7.11 -25.94
C GLY A 250 0.63 5.67 -26.18
N VAL A 251 0.47 5.37 -27.46
CA VAL A 251 0.45 4.03 -28.05
C VAL A 251 1.73 3.83 -28.87
N LEU A 252 2.30 2.63 -28.84
CA LEU A 252 3.48 2.26 -29.62
C LEU A 252 3.41 0.81 -30.10
N GLN A 253 3.63 0.60 -31.40
CA GLN A 253 3.77 -0.71 -32.03
C GLN A 253 5.09 -0.80 -32.79
N PHE A 254 5.65 -2.00 -32.82
CA PHE A 254 6.89 -2.31 -33.53
C PHE A 254 6.63 -3.33 -34.64
N ASP A 255 7.03 -2.99 -35.85
CA ASP A 255 7.16 -3.93 -36.96
C ASP A 255 8.63 -4.31 -37.14
N HIS A 256 9.02 -5.42 -36.52
CA HIS A 256 10.36 -6.02 -36.60
C HIS A 256 11.53 -5.03 -36.48
N VAL A 257 11.44 -4.09 -35.53
CA VAL A 257 12.43 -3.03 -35.32
C VAL A 257 13.71 -3.63 -34.76
N ARG A 258 14.85 -3.34 -35.41
CA ARG A 258 16.15 -3.86 -35.01
C ARG A 258 16.89 -2.89 -34.10
N ILE A 259 17.46 -3.41 -33.02
CA ILE A 259 18.30 -2.66 -32.09
C ILE A 259 19.59 -3.44 -31.79
N PRO A 260 20.75 -2.77 -31.60
CA PRO A 260 21.97 -3.45 -31.19
C PRO A 260 21.80 -4.26 -29.90
N ARG A 261 22.46 -5.43 -29.80
CA ARG A 261 22.41 -6.28 -28.60
C ARG A 261 22.70 -5.52 -27.31
N ASN A 262 23.65 -4.58 -27.33
CA ASN A 262 24.03 -3.78 -26.17
C ASN A 262 22.99 -2.74 -25.73
N GLN A 263 21.81 -2.68 -26.36
CA GLN A 263 20.67 -1.87 -25.91
C GLN A 263 19.70 -2.62 -24.98
N MET A 264 19.83 -3.94 -24.80
CA MET A 264 19.20 -4.64 -23.68
C MET A 264 19.83 -4.22 -22.35
N LEU A 265 19.05 -3.88 -21.32
CA LEU A 265 19.56 -3.50 -20.00
C LEU A 265 20.14 -4.72 -19.28
N MET A 266 21.47 -4.77 -19.16
CA MET A 266 22.20 -6.02 -18.88
C MET A 266 22.78 -6.16 -17.46
N ARG A 267 22.35 -5.34 -16.49
CA ARG A 267 22.94 -5.37 -15.14
C ARG A 267 22.69 -6.68 -14.41
N VAL A 268 21.46 -7.20 -14.47
CA VAL A 268 21.04 -8.41 -13.75
C VAL A 268 20.98 -9.65 -14.65
N SER A 269 21.00 -9.47 -15.97
CA SER A 269 20.84 -10.55 -16.94
C SER A 269 21.51 -10.15 -18.25
N GLN A 270 22.30 -11.03 -18.83
CA GLN A 270 23.13 -10.74 -20.00
C GLN A 270 22.81 -11.70 -21.13
N VAL A 271 23.02 -11.24 -22.35
CA VAL A 271 23.01 -12.06 -23.56
C VAL A 271 24.36 -11.91 -24.24
N THR A 272 25.11 -13.02 -24.35
CA THR A 272 26.41 -13.02 -25.02
C THR A 272 26.24 -12.89 -26.54
N LYS A 273 27.33 -12.60 -27.27
CA LYS A 273 27.28 -12.50 -28.74
C LYS A 273 26.85 -13.81 -29.39
N GLU A 274 27.17 -14.93 -28.76
CA GLU A 274 26.84 -16.29 -29.21
C GLU A 274 25.37 -16.66 -28.91
N GLY A 275 24.57 -15.75 -28.34
CA GLY A 275 23.18 -16.02 -28.00
C GLY A 275 23.02 -16.89 -26.76
N LYS A 276 23.89 -16.73 -25.75
CA LYS A 276 23.70 -17.39 -24.45
C LYS A 276 23.14 -16.42 -23.43
N TYR A 277 22.06 -16.83 -22.77
CA TYR A 277 21.54 -16.14 -21.59
C TYR A 277 22.42 -16.43 -20.38
N VAL A 278 22.85 -15.39 -19.67
CA VAL A 278 23.69 -15.49 -18.48
C VAL A 278 23.08 -14.61 -17.38
N GLN A 279 22.76 -15.21 -16.24
CA GLN A 279 22.44 -14.45 -15.03
C GLN A 279 23.74 -13.81 -14.53
N SER A 280 23.76 -12.49 -14.30
CA SER A 280 24.94 -11.84 -13.74
C SER A 280 25.11 -12.18 -12.26
N ASP A 281 26.27 -11.82 -11.73
CA ASP A 281 26.60 -11.84 -10.30
C ASP A 281 25.75 -10.87 -9.45
N VAL A 282 25.02 -9.97 -10.10
CA VAL A 282 24.11 -9.01 -9.46
C VAL A 282 22.77 -9.69 -9.16
N PRO A 283 22.33 -9.77 -7.88
CA PRO A 283 21.06 -10.37 -7.50
C PRO A 283 19.86 -9.68 -8.16
N ARG A 284 18.91 -10.46 -8.71
CA ARG A 284 17.66 -9.92 -9.30
C ARG A 284 16.81 -9.14 -8.29
N GLN A 285 16.93 -9.47 -7.01
CA GLN A 285 16.28 -8.82 -5.89
C GLN A 285 16.57 -7.32 -5.85
N LEU A 286 17.70 -6.86 -6.40
CA LEU A 286 18.04 -5.43 -6.48
C LEU A 286 17.07 -4.63 -7.36
N LEU A 287 16.35 -5.26 -8.28
CA LEU A 287 15.30 -4.61 -9.07
C LEU A 287 14.15 -4.08 -8.19
N TYR A 288 13.87 -4.75 -7.05
CA TYR A 288 12.82 -4.34 -6.12
C TYR A 288 13.09 -2.97 -5.49
N GLY A 289 14.36 -2.56 -5.36
CA GLY A 289 14.71 -1.24 -4.82
C GLY A 289 14.08 -0.09 -5.62
N THR A 290 13.97 -0.23 -6.95
CA THR A 290 13.33 0.80 -7.79
C THR A 290 11.82 0.89 -7.51
N MET A 291 11.15 -0.27 -7.38
CA MET A 291 9.72 -0.33 -7.09
C MET A 291 9.39 0.20 -5.68
N VAL A 292 10.19 -0.16 -4.67
CA VAL A 292 10.04 0.35 -3.29
C VAL A 292 10.18 1.87 -3.26
N TYR A 293 11.17 2.42 -3.98
CA TYR A 293 11.35 3.87 -4.12
C TYR A 293 10.12 4.55 -4.74
N VAL A 294 9.62 4.02 -5.87
CA VAL A 294 8.45 4.61 -6.55
C VAL A 294 7.19 4.55 -5.67
N ARG A 295 6.95 3.44 -4.96
CA ARG A 295 5.79 3.35 -4.05
C ARG A 295 5.91 4.33 -2.87
N GLN A 296 7.13 4.56 -2.36
CA GLN A 296 7.39 5.57 -1.33
C GLN A 296 7.03 6.98 -1.80
N THR A 297 7.37 7.35 -3.04
CA THR A 297 7.02 8.67 -3.59
C THR A 297 5.51 8.82 -3.76
N ILE A 298 4.81 7.78 -4.22
CA ILE A 298 3.34 7.78 -4.37
C ILE A 298 2.63 8.01 -3.02
N VAL A 299 3.06 7.33 -1.96
CA VAL A 299 2.49 7.54 -0.61
C VAL A 299 2.75 8.98 -0.12
N SER A 300 3.95 9.51 -0.39
CA SER A 300 4.24 10.92 -0.11
C SER A 300 3.34 11.87 -0.90
N ASP A 301 3.05 11.57 -2.16
CA ASP A 301 2.20 12.38 -3.03
C ASP A 301 0.71 12.32 -2.62
N ALA A 302 0.25 11.19 -2.06
CA ALA A 302 -1.07 11.07 -1.45
C ALA A 302 -1.29 12.14 -0.37
N SER A 303 -0.33 12.30 0.56
CA SER A 303 -0.40 13.35 1.59
C SER A 303 -0.50 14.77 1.01
N LYS A 304 0.24 15.05 -0.08
CA LYS A 304 0.25 16.36 -0.76
C LYS A 304 -1.07 16.65 -1.47
N ALA A 305 -1.64 15.67 -2.15
CA ALA A 305 -2.91 15.83 -2.85
C ALA A 305 -4.07 15.99 -1.85
N LEU A 306 -4.13 15.15 -0.81
CA LEU A 306 -5.17 15.25 0.23
C LEU A 306 -5.11 16.58 0.96
N SER A 307 -3.92 17.00 1.40
CA SER A 307 -3.74 18.28 2.10
C SER A 307 -4.14 19.50 1.26
N ARG A 308 -3.93 19.47 -0.07
CA ARG A 308 -4.43 20.53 -0.97
C ARG A 308 -5.95 20.60 -0.97
N ALA A 309 -6.63 19.45 -1.10
CA ALA A 309 -8.08 19.40 -1.10
C ALA A 309 -8.67 19.84 0.25
N VAL A 310 -8.12 19.31 1.35
CA VAL A 310 -8.50 19.68 2.72
C VAL A 310 -8.24 21.17 2.98
N CYS A 311 -7.13 21.72 2.53
CA CYS A 311 -6.83 23.16 2.68
C CYS A 311 -7.90 24.04 2.01
N ILE A 312 -8.34 23.68 0.81
CA ILE A 312 -9.42 24.39 0.10
C ILE A 312 -10.73 24.24 0.88
N ALA A 313 -11.13 23.01 1.23
CA ALA A 313 -12.40 22.73 1.90
C ALA A 313 -12.48 23.37 3.30
N VAL A 314 -11.41 23.34 4.10
CA VAL A 314 -11.35 23.99 5.42
C VAL A 314 -11.51 25.50 5.27
N ARG A 315 -10.71 26.14 4.40
CA ARG A 315 -10.77 27.59 4.21
C ARG A 315 -12.14 28.03 3.69
N TYR A 316 -12.69 27.32 2.71
CA TYR A 316 -14.02 27.60 2.19
C TYR A 316 -15.10 27.41 3.27
N SER A 317 -15.00 26.37 4.09
CA SER A 317 -15.95 26.10 5.18
C SER A 317 -15.91 27.14 6.30
N CYS A 318 -14.75 27.76 6.53
CA CYS A 318 -14.61 28.91 7.42
C CYS A 318 -15.22 30.20 6.84
N VAL A 319 -15.30 30.34 5.52
CA VAL A 319 -15.90 31.54 4.89
C VAL A 319 -17.40 31.36 4.69
N ARG A 320 -17.83 30.19 4.22
CA ARG A 320 -19.21 29.93 3.86
C ARG A 320 -20.07 29.89 5.11
N ARG A 321 -21.11 30.73 5.12
CA ARG A 321 -22.19 30.70 6.10
C ARG A 321 -23.46 30.17 5.43
N GLN A 322 -24.21 29.34 6.13
CA GLN A 322 -25.50 28.83 5.67
C GLN A 322 -26.32 28.31 6.86
N PHE A 323 -27.60 28.70 6.91
CA PHE A 323 -28.56 28.38 7.98
C PHE A 323 -28.14 28.93 9.36
N GLY A 324 -28.91 28.59 10.40
CA GLY A 324 -28.54 28.85 11.79
C GLY A 324 -28.55 30.32 12.23
N SER A 325 -29.08 31.24 11.41
CA SER A 325 -29.30 32.62 11.84
C SER A 325 -30.42 32.68 12.87
N GLN A 326 -30.14 33.33 14.01
CA GLN A 326 -31.14 33.72 15.00
C GLN A 326 -31.15 35.25 15.10
N ASP A 327 -32.33 35.87 15.11
CA ASP A 327 -32.56 37.28 15.43
C ASP A 327 -31.67 38.30 14.68
N GLY A 328 -31.39 38.06 13.40
CA GLY A 328 -30.60 38.96 12.55
C GLY A 328 -29.08 38.83 12.72
N SER A 329 -28.60 37.85 13.48
CA SER A 329 -27.19 37.48 13.51
C SER A 329 -26.73 36.88 12.18
N PRO A 330 -25.44 37.04 11.79
CA PRO A 330 -24.90 36.35 10.63
C PRO A 330 -25.11 34.84 10.71
N GLU A 331 -25.50 34.22 9.60
CA GLU A 331 -25.64 32.76 9.48
C GLU A 331 -24.40 32.02 10.01
N THR A 332 -24.58 30.80 10.52
CA THR A 332 -23.49 30.00 11.09
C THR A 332 -22.49 29.59 10.01
N GLN A 333 -21.18 29.60 10.33
CA GLN A 333 -20.15 29.07 9.41
C GLN A 333 -20.37 27.58 9.24
N VAL A 334 -20.30 27.06 8.01
CA VAL A 334 -20.61 25.65 7.78
C VAL A 334 -19.64 24.70 8.49
N ILE A 335 -18.41 25.16 8.79
CA ILE A 335 -17.43 24.39 9.58
C ILE A 335 -17.86 24.12 11.02
N ASP A 336 -18.83 24.86 11.56
CA ASP A 336 -19.30 24.69 12.94
C ASP A 336 -20.30 23.53 13.07
N TYR A 337 -20.87 23.05 11.95
CA TYR A 337 -21.77 21.89 11.95
C TYR A 337 -21.00 20.58 12.14
N LYS A 338 -21.49 19.72 13.03
CA LYS A 338 -20.87 18.41 13.32
C LYS A 338 -20.77 17.50 12.11
N THR A 339 -21.73 17.56 11.19
CA THR A 339 -21.67 16.82 9.93
C THR A 339 -20.54 17.30 9.03
N GLN A 340 -20.25 18.61 8.96
CA GLN A 340 -19.11 19.13 8.22
C GLN A 340 -17.79 18.70 8.87
N GLN A 341 -17.71 18.78 10.20
CA GLN A 341 -16.52 18.39 10.97
C GLN A 341 -16.23 16.88 10.85
N SER A 342 -17.23 16.02 10.98
CA SER A 342 -17.08 14.56 10.93
C SER A 342 -16.65 14.05 9.55
N ARG A 343 -16.90 14.81 8.49
CA ARG A 343 -16.49 14.49 7.12
C ARG A 343 -15.13 15.08 6.78
N LEU A 344 -14.79 16.27 7.29
CA LEU A 344 -13.58 17.01 6.91
C LEU A 344 -12.38 16.76 7.84
N PHE A 345 -12.59 16.71 9.16
CA PHE A 345 -11.49 16.60 10.12
C PHE A 345 -10.78 15.24 10.08
N PRO A 346 -11.46 14.10 9.83
CA PRO A 346 -10.76 12.85 9.59
C PRO A 346 -9.81 12.94 8.39
N LEU A 347 -10.20 13.62 7.31
CA LEU A 347 -9.35 13.81 6.13
C LEU A 347 -8.14 14.71 6.42
N LEU A 348 -8.32 15.73 7.28
CA LEU A 348 -7.20 16.53 7.77
C LEU A 348 -6.22 15.68 8.57
N ALA A 349 -6.72 14.83 9.48
CA ALA A 349 -5.88 13.90 10.24
C ALA A 349 -5.16 12.90 9.31
N SER A 350 -5.87 12.31 8.35
CA SER A 350 -5.31 11.41 7.35
C SER A 350 -4.20 12.07 6.52
N ALA A 351 -4.32 13.35 6.18
CA ALA A 351 -3.27 14.05 5.43
C ALA A 351 -1.94 14.09 6.22
N TYR A 352 -1.99 14.30 7.54
CA TYR A 352 -0.80 14.24 8.41
C TYR A 352 -0.32 12.80 8.64
N ALA A 353 -1.23 11.86 8.89
CA ALA A 353 -0.89 10.45 9.03
C ALA A 353 -0.15 9.91 7.78
N PHE A 354 -0.65 10.25 6.59
CA PHE A 354 -0.03 9.87 5.31
C PHE A 354 1.31 10.57 5.12
N ARG A 355 1.46 11.79 5.64
CA ARG A 355 2.73 12.50 5.61
C ARG A 355 3.80 11.79 6.44
N PHE A 356 3.45 11.36 7.66
CA PHE A 356 4.37 10.66 8.56
C PHE A 356 4.70 9.25 8.08
N VAL A 357 3.70 8.47 7.62
CA VAL A 357 3.98 7.13 7.06
C VAL A 357 4.83 7.20 5.78
N GLY A 358 4.69 8.28 4.99
CA GLY A 358 5.58 8.54 3.84
C GLY A 358 7.03 8.85 4.24
N GLN A 359 7.25 9.48 5.41
CA GLN A 359 8.59 9.68 5.98
C GLN A 359 9.17 8.35 6.49
N TRP A 360 8.36 7.53 7.16
CA TRP A 360 8.77 6.19 7.57
C TRP A 360 9.14 5.31 6.35
N LEU A 361 8.36 5.34 5.27
CA LEU A 361 8.71 4.61 4.04
C LEU A 361 10.01 5.11 3.40
N LYS A 362 10.37 6.38 3.57
CA LYS A 362 11.67 6.90 3.13
C LYS A 362 12.81 6.29 3.94
N TRP A 363 12.63 6.13 5.26
CA TRP A 363 13.56 5.39 6.10
C TRP A 363 13.65 3.92 5.66
N LEU A 364 12.51 3.25 5.46
CA LEU A 364 12.47 1.85 5.03
C LEU A 364 13.20 1.63 3.69
N TYR A 365 13.01 2.53 2.73
CA TYR A 365 13.75 2.49 1.46
C TYR A 365 15.27 2.56 1.66
N ASN A 366 15.74 3.43 2.54
CA ASN A 366 17.17 3.54 2.84
C ASN A 366 17.69 2.27 3.52
N ASP A 367 16.99 1.75 4.53
CA ASP A 367 17.34 0.51 5.23
C ASP A 367 17.41 -0.70 4.26
N VAL A 368 16.38 -0.89 3.44
CA VAL A 368 16.35 -1.95 2.42
C VAL A 368 17.49 -1.76 1.41
N THR A 369 17.77 -0.52 0.98
CA THR A 369 18.87 -0.26 0.04
C THR A 369 20.24 -0.61 0.64
N GLU A 370 20.46 -0.31 1.92
CA GLU A 370 21.70 -0.66 2.63
C GLU A 370 21.84 -2.18 2.81
N ARG A 371 20.79 -2.86 3.25
CA ARG A 371 20.75 -4.33 3.36
C ARG A 371 20.99 -5.02 2.03
N LEU A 372 20.35 -4.54 0.97
CA LEU A 372 20.53 -5.05 -0.39
C LEU A 372 21.99 -4.94 -0.87
N ARG A 373 22.72 -3.87 -0.52
CA ARG A 373 24.15 -3.75 -0.82
C ARG A 373 25.01 -4.75 -0.04
N ALA A 374 24.55 -5.15 1.15
CA ALA A 374 25.17 -6.18 1.97
C ALA A 374 24.71 -7.61 1.59
N ASN A 375 23.94 -7.78 0.51
CA ASN A 375 23.31 -9.04 0.11
C ASN A 375 22.40 -9.65 1.20
N ASP A 376 21.80 -8.81 2.05
CA ASP A 376 20.74 -9.19 2.98
C ASP A 376 19.37 -8.95 2.33
N PHE A 377 18.60 -10.03 2.16
CA PHE A 377 17.28 -10.04 1.54
C PHE A 377 16.16 -10.36 2.55
N SER A 378 16.49 -10.50 3.84
CA SER A 378 15.56 -10.98 4.88
C SER A 378 14.31 -10.12 5.04
N THR A 379 14.45 -8.80 4.93
CA THR A 379 13.35 -7.82 5.09
C THR A 379 12.63 -7.50 3.78
N LEU A 380 13.07 -8.05 2.65
CA LEU A 380 12.51 -7.71 1.34
C LEU A 380 11.03 -8.13 1.17
N PRO A 381 10.57 -9.31 1.64
CA PRO A 381 9.16 -9.69 1.57
C PRO A 381 8.25 -8.72 2.34
N GLU A 382 8.65 -8.35 3.56
CA GLU A 382 7.93 -7.39 4.39
C GLU A 382 7.90 -6.01 3.72
N ALA A 383 9.06 -5.50 3.27
CA ALA A 383 9.14 -4.20 2.60
C ALA A 383 8.26 -4.13 1.34
N HIS A 384 8.19 -5.23 0.58
CA HIS A 384 7.30 -5.34 -0.57
C HIS A 384 5.82 -5.28 -0.16
N ALA A 385 5.41 -6.06 0.85
CA ALA A 385 4.04 -6.09 1.34
C ALA A 385 3.62 -4.73 1.93
N CYS A 386 4.43 -4.15 2.82
CA CYS A 386 4.16 -2.84 3.43
C CYS A 386 4.01 -1.74 2.37
N THR A 387 4.92 -1.68 1.39
CA THR A 387 4.84 -0.66 0.33
C THR A 387 3.64 -0.87 -0.60
N ALA A 388 3.26 -2.12 -0.91
CA ALA A 388 2.06 -2.43 -1.68
C ALA A 388 0.79 -1.99 -0.96
N GLY A 389 0.64 -2.40 0.31
CA GLY A 389 -0.53 -2.09 1.13
C GLY A 389 -0.68 -0.60 1.39
N LEU A 390 0.41 0.09 1.75
CA LEU A 390 0.38 1.52 2.01
C LEU A 390 0.09 2.34 0.75
N LYS A 391 0.64 1.95 -0.42
CA LYS A 391 0.27 2.59 -1.69
C LYS A 391 -1.23 2.43 -1.93
N SER A 392 -1.78 1.22 -1.79
CA SER A 392 -3.20 0.96 -2.03
C SER A 392 -4.10 1.74 -1.07
N LEU A 393 -3.83 1.66 0.24
CA LEU A 393 -4.61 2.34 1.28
C LEU A 393 -4.59 3.86 1.10
N THR A 394 -3.40 4.46 1.02
CA THR A 394 -3.27 5.93 1.00
C THR A 394 -3.82 6.55 -0.28
N THR A 395 -3.67 5.89 -1.42
CA THR A 395 -4.22 6.38 -2.70
C THR A 395 -5.74 6.29 -2.74
N SER A 396 -6.32 5.20 -2.25
CA SER A 396 -7.78 5.02 -2.20
C SER A 396 -8.43 6.09 -1.30
N VAL A 397 -7.94 6.22 -0.06
CA VAL A 397 -8.47 7.21 0.89
C VAL A 397 -8.27 8.64 0.39
N THR A 398 -7.14 8.93 -0.26
CA THR A 398 -6.90 10.28 -0.80
C THR A 398 -7.84 10.60 -1.96
N ALA A 399 -8.07 9.67 -2.89
CA ALA A 399 -8.97 9.89 -4.01
C ALA A 399 -10.40 10.20 -3.51
N ASP A 400 -10.91 9.37 -2.59
CA ASP A 400 -12.22 9.58 -1.98
C ASP A 400 -12.27 10.89 -1.17
N GLY A 401 -11.22 11.17 -0.41
CA GLY A 401 -11.10 12.39 0.38
C GLY A 401 -11.08 13.67 -0.45
N ILE A 402 -10.47 13.67 -1.64
CA ILE A 402 -10.48 14.83 -2.54
C ILE A 402 -11.91 15.08 -3.06
N GLU A 403 -12.61 14.03 -3.49
CA GLU A 403 -14.00 14.16 -3.96
C GLU A 403 -14.95 14.55 -2.82
N GLU A 404 -14.70 14.06 -1.61
CA GLU A 404 -15.44 14.46 -0.42
C GLU A 404 -15.24 15.94 -0.08
N CYS A 405 -14.00 16.45 -0.18
CA CYS A 405 -13.70 17.87 -0.08
C CYS A 405 -14.45 18.70 -1.12
N ARG A 406 -14.62 18.18 -2.35
CA ARG A 406 -15.43 18.84 -3.39
C ARG A 406 -16.89 18.95 -2.97
N LYS A 407 -17.48 17.87 -2.45
CA LYS A 407 -18.87 17.86 -1.94
C LYS A 407 -19.05 18.79 -0.74
N LEU A 408 -18.06 18.89 0.15
CA LEU A 408 -18.06 19.77 1.32
C LEU A 408 -18.06 21.27 0.95
N CYS A 409 -17.65 21.62 -0.27
CA CYS A 409 -17.76 22.97 -0.82
C CYS A 409 -19.12 23.29 -1.49
N GLY A 410 -20.08 22.35 -1.43
CA GLY A 410 -21.41 22.51 -2.00
C GLY A 410 -21.39 22.77 -3.51
N GLY A 411 -22.37 23.53 -4.01
CA GLY A 411 -22.49 23.83 -5.44
C GLY A 411 -21.25 24.52 -6.04
N HIS A 412 -20.59 25.41 -5.30
CA HIS A 412 -19.38 26.10 -5.78
C HIS A 412 -18.18 25.15 -5.92
N GLY A 413 -18.14 24.04 -5.18
CA GLY A 413 -17.15 22.98 -5.36
C GLY A 413 -17.21 22.30 -6.73
N TYR A 414 -18.33 22.41 -7.45
CA TYR A 414 -18.49 21.84 -8.80
C TYR A 414 -17.83 22.70 -9.90
N LEU A 415 -17.56 23.98 -9.63
CA LEU A 415 -16.87 24.85 -10.59
C LEU A 415 -15.39 24.48 -10.69
N CYS A 416 -14.83 24.50 -11.89
CA CYS A 416 -13.38 24.29 -12.10
C CYS A 416 -12.51 25.28 -11.32
N SER A 417 -13.01 26.51 -11.08
CA SER A 417 -12.32 27.53 -10.29
C SER A 417 -12.15 27.19 -8.82
N SER A 418 -12.87 26.18 -8.30
CA SER A 418 -12.63 25.65 -6.95
C SER A 418 -11.31 24.89 -6.84
N GLY A 419 -10.75 24.44 -7.98
CA GLY A 419 -9.54 23.62 -8.06
C GLY A 419 -9.74 22.14 -7.71
N LEU A 420 -10.85 21.76 -7.08
CA LEU A 420 -11.10 20.39 -6.61
C LEU A 420 -11.43 19.40 -7.75
N PRO A 421 -12.22 19.74 -8.79
CA PRO A 421 -12.48 18.82 -9.90
C PRO A 421 -11.22 18.39 -10.65
N GLU A 422 -10.33 19.35 -10.95
CA GLU A 422 -9.06 19.03 -11.62
C GLU A 422 -8.14 18.22 -10.69
N LEU A 423 -8.07 18.58 -9.40
CA LEU A 423 -7.25 17.87 -8.42
C LEU A 423 -7.66 16.40 -8.27
N PHE A 424 -8.97 16.11 -8.26
CA PHE A 424 -9.46 14.74 -8.26
C PHE A 424 -9.07 14.00 -9.54
N ALA A 425 -9.35 14.61 -10.70
CA ALA A 425 -9.11 13.99 -11.99
C ALA A 425 -7.62 13.72 -12.27
N VAL A 426 -6.72 14.59 -11.79
CA VAL A 426 -5.28 14.39 -11.93
C VAL A 426 -4.73 13.36 -10.93
N TYR A 427 -5.38 13.19 -9.78
CA TYR A 427 -4.88 12.30 -8.73
C TYR A 427 -5.36 10.86 -8.86
N VAL A 428 -6.61 10.63 -9.27
CA VAL A 428 -7.23 9.29 -9.30
C VAL A 428 -6.45 8.22 -10.08
N PRO A 429 -5.62 8.50 -11.11
CA PRO A 429 -4.77 7.48 -11.72
C PRO A 429 -3.82 6.77 -10.73
N ALA A 430 -3.51 7.39 -9.58
CA ALA A 430 -2.68 6.79 -8.53
C ALA A 430 -3.25 5.49 -7.95
N CYS A 431 -4.55 5.27 -8.09
CA CYS A 431 -5.20 4.02 -7.68
C CYS A 431 -4.95 2.86 -8.66
N THR A 432 -4.39 3.14 -9.85
CA THR A 432 -4.22 2.15 -10.92
C THR A 432 -2.77 2.00 -11.37
N TYR A 433 -2.03 3.09 -11.57
CA TYR A 433 -0.63 2.99 -11.94
C TYR A 433 0.21 2.42 -10.78
N GLU A 434 1.35 1.80 -11.12
CA GLU A 434 2.22 1.09 -10.15
C GLU A 434 1.52 -0.02 -9.37
N GLY A 435 0.56 -0.66 -10.05
CA GLY A 435 -0.22 -1.78 -9.55
C GLY A 435 -1.63 -1.35 -9.18
N ASP A 436 -2.61 -2.07 -9.71
CA ASP A 436 -4.00 -1.93 -9.30
C ASP A 436 -4.13 -2.12 -7.78
N ASN A 437 -4.88 -1.23 -7.13
CA ASN A 437 -4.99 -1.21 -5.67
C ASN A 437 -5.51 -2.53 -5.08
N ILE A 438 -6.44 -3.23 -5.73
CA ILE A 438 -6.96 -4.52 -5.25
C ILE A 438 -5.93 -5.62 -5.44
N VAL A 439 -5.27 -5.67 -6.60
CA VAL A 439 -4.18 -6.63 -6.86
C VAL A 439 -3.03 -6.46 -5.86
N LEU A 440 -2.69 -5.21 -5.51
CA LEU A 440 -1.67 -4.94 -4.49
C LEU A 440 -2.09 -5.43 -3.10
N LEU A 441 -3.37 -5.28 -2.72
CA LEU A 441 -3.86 -5.81 -1.45
C LEU A 441 -3.82 -7.35 -1.43
N LEU A 442 -4.09 -8.02 -2.55
CA LEU A 442 -3.91 -9.48 -2.64
C LEU A 442 -2.45 -9.90 -2.42
N GLN A 443 -1.46 -9.12 -2.87
CA GLN A 443 -0.05 -9.39 -2.56
C GLN A 443 0.24 -9.29 -1.05
N VAL A 444 -0.39 -8.33 -0.36
CA VAL A 444 -0.30 -8.22 1.10
C VAL A 444 -0.97 -9.41 1.78
N SER A 445 -2.17 -9.80 1.34
CA SER A 445 -2.88 -10.97 1.88
C SER A 445 -2.04 -12.24 1.77
N SER A 446 -1.43 -12.49 0.60
CA SER A 446 -0.55 -13.66 0.41
C SER A 446 0.66 -13.63 1.36
N PHE A 447 1.27 -12.45 1.58
CA PHE A 447 2.33 -12.31 2.57
C PHE A 447 1.85 -12.63 3.99
N LEU A 448 0.71 -12.08 4.41
CA LEU A 448 0.14 -12.33 5.74
C LEU A 448 -0.18 -13.81 5.99
N VAL A 449 -0.75 -14.50 4.98
CA VAL A 449 -1.00 -15.95 5.06
C VAL A 449 0.31 -16.73 5.21
N SER A 450 1.36 -16.38 4.45
CA SER A 450 2.66 -17.05 4.57
C SER A 450 3.32 -16.88 5.94
N VAL A 451 3.14 -15.71 6.58
CA VAL A 451 3.62 -15.47 7.95
C VAL A 451 2.81 -16.29 8.95
N GLN A 452 1.50 -16.41 8.75
CA GLN A 452 0.63 -17.24 9.60
C GLN A 452 1.01 -18.72 9.54
N GLU A 453 1.27 -19.27 8.36
CA GLU A 453 1.72 -20.66 8.20
C GLU A 453 3.07 -20.91 8.90
N PHE A 454 3.95 -19.91 8.91
CA PHE A 454 5.22 -19.96 9.64
C PHE A 454 5.03 -19.88 11.18
N MET A 455 4.00 -19.19 11.66
CA MET A 455 3.65 -19.09 13.09
C MET A 455 2.82 -20.28 13.61
N ASN A 456 2.44 -21.24 12.76
CA ASN A 456 1.84 -22.51 13.18
C ASN A 456 2.90 -23.40 13.88
N VAL A 457 3.28 -23.00 15.08
CA VAL A 457 4.02 -23.81 16.05
C VAL A 457 3.10 -24.96 16.47
N LYS A 458 3.46 -26.20 16.13
CA LYS A 458 2.83 -27.39 16.70
C LYS A 458 3.11 -27.42 18.20
N VAL A 459 2.14 -27.02 19.01
CA VAL A 459 2.17 -27.25 20.46
C VAL A 459 1.96 -28.75 20.69
N ASP A 460 2.91 -29.40 21.37
CA ASP A 460 2.78 -30.81 21.75
C ASP A 460 1.54 -30.98 22.65
N PRO A 461 0.52 -31.78 22.25
CA PRO A 461 -0.72 -31.95 23.01
C PRO A 461 -0.50 -32.36 24.46
N LEU A 462 0.59 -33.09 24.76
CA LEU A 462 0.98 -33.45 26.12
C LEU A 462 1.36 -32.24 27.00
N THR A 463 1.91 -31.20 26.39
CA THR A 463 2.31 -29.98 27.09
C THR A 463 1.07 -29.17 27.46
N LEU A 464 0.12 -29.00 26.53
CA LEU A 464 -1.14 -28.31 26.77
C LEU A 464 -2.01 -29.03 27.83
N LEU A 465 -2.04 -30.37 27.80
CA LEU A 465 -2.81 -31.18 28.74
C LEU A 465 -2.26 -31.11 30.17
N LYS A 466 -0.92 -31.10 30.34
CA LYS A 466 -0.29 -30.94 31.66
C LYS A 466 -0.60 -29.59 32.29
N GLU A 467 -0.60 -28.54 31.48
CA GLU A 467 -0.93 -27.20 31.99
C GLU A 467 -2.43 -27.07 32.32
N LEU A 468 -3.32 -27.66 31.52
CA LEU A 468 -4.75 -27.73 31.82
C LEU A 468 -5.05 -28.46 33.13
N ILE A 469 -4.36 -29.58 33.41
CA ILE A 469 -4.50 -30.32 34.68
C ILE A 469 -4.03 -29.47 35.86
N ASN A 470 -2.92 -28.75 35.71
CA ASN A 470 -2.44 -27.85 36.75
C ASN A 470 -3.42 -26.72 37.04
N VAL A 471 -4.08 -26.18 36.02
CA VAL A 471 -5.13 -25.15 36.15
C VAL A 471 -6.37 -25.71 36.86
N VAL A 472 -6.82 -26.92 36.50
CA VAL A 472 -7.97 -27.57 37.15
C VAL A 472 -7.68 -27.87 38.63
N ASN A 473 -6.50 -28.41 38.94
CA ASN A 473 -6.08 -28.68 40.33
C ASN A 473 -5.94 -27.38 41.15
N ALA A 474 -5.51 -26.28 40.52
CA ALA A 474 -5.41 -24.97 41.19
C ALA A 474 -6.78 -24.32 41.46
N GLN A 475 -7.78 -24.58 40.61
CA GLN A 475 -9.10 -23.97 40.70
C GLN A 475 -10.06 -24.74 41.62
N TYR A 476 -9.88 -26.05 41.78
CA TYR A 476 -10.70 -26.91 42.62
C TYR A 476 -9.84 -27.58 43.72
N GLN A 477 -9.67 -26.91 44.86
CA GLN A 477 -8.76 -27.33 45.96
C GLN A 477 -8.98 -28.73 46.56
N ASN A 478 -10.05 -29.44 46.20
CA ASN A 478 -10.39 -30.77 46.75
C ASN A 478 -10.30 -31.91 45.72
N TRP A 479 -9.87 -31.65 44.48
CA TRP A 479 -9.83 -32.64 43.41
C TRP A 479 -8.38 -32.76 42.93
N ASP A 480 -7.69 -33.81 43.38
CA ASP A 480 -6.24 -33.97 43.19
C ASP A 480 -5.99 -34.92 42.01
N PHE A 481 -6.07 -34.42 40.78
CA PHE A 481 -5.90 -35.23 39.58
C PHE A 481 -4.42 -35.50 39.30
N ASN A 482 -4.04 -36.77 39.29
CA ASN A 482 -2.70 -37.21 38.94
C ASN A 482 -2.71 -38.22 37.78
N ILE A 483 -1.85 -37.98 36.78
CA ILE A 483 -1.64 -38.91 35.66
C ILE A 483 -0.83 -40.10 36.17
N TYR A 484 -1.45 -41.28 36.21
CA TYR A 484 -0.79 -42.48 36.75
C TYR A 484 -0.08 -43.30 35.67
N SER A 485 -0.65 -43.39 34.46
CA SER A 485 0.01 -44.08 33.34
C SER A 485 -0.48 -43.57 31.98
N ILE A 486 0.38 -43.70 30.97
CA ILE A 486 0.11 -43.30 29.58
C ILE A 486 0.30 -44.53 28.70
N ASN A 487 -0.76 -44.99 28.04
CA ASN A 487 -0.62 -46.02 27.01
C ASN A 487 -0.24 -45.34 25.68
N LYS A 488 1.05 -45.41 25.32
CA LYS A 488 1.59 -44.74 24.13
C LYS A 488 1.10 -45.33 22.80
N SER A 489 0.48 -46.50 22.80
CA SER A 489 0.05 -47.17 21.56
C SER A 489 -1.29 -46.67 21.02
N ASN A 490 -2.15 -46.10 21.88
CA ASN A 490 -3.48 -45.62 21.54
C ASN A 490 -3.86 -44.28 22.20
N GLY A 491 -2.97 -43.65 22.98
CA GLY A 491 -3.21 -42.33 23.58
C GLY A 491 -4.13 -42.31 24.80
N GLN A 492 -4.49 -43.48 25.36
CA GLN A 492 -5.29 -43.56 26.58
C GLN A 492 -4.50 -43.11 27.82
N LEU A 493 -5.15 -42.31 28.66
CA LEU A 493 -4.63 -41.79 29.92
C LEU A 493 -5.51 -42.25 31.09
N LEU A 494 -4.89 -42.95 32.04
CA LEU A 494 -5.53 -43.32 33.30
C LEU A 494 -5.20 -42.27 34.36
N VAL A 495 -6.25 -41.63 34.89
CA VAL A 495 -6.16 -40.60 35.94
C VAL A 495 -6.92 -41.12 37.16
N ALA A 496 -6.30 -41.12 38.33
CA ALA A 496 -6.93 -41.54 39.58
C ALA A 496 -7.16 -40.33 40.49
N ASN A 497 -8.29 -40.30 41.20
CA ASN A 497 -8.60 -39.32 42.23
C ASN A 497 -8.09 -39.81 43.59
N GLY A 498 -7.53 -38.92 44.41
CA GLY A 498 -7.01 -39.23 45.74
C GLY A 498 -8.11 -39.47 46.77
N GLY A 499 -8.73 -40.66 46.74
CA GLY A 499 -9.72 -41.11 47.72
C GLY A 499 -10.54 -42.26 47.14
N ILE A 500 -10.80 -43.32 47.92
CA ILE A 500 -11.26 -44.65 47.47
C ILE A 500 -12.54 -44.59 46.61
N ALA A 501 -12.36 -44.48 45.29
CA ALA A 501 -13.28 -44.90 44.23
C ALA A 501 -12.50 -44.93 42.91
N GLU A 502 -12.39 -46.11 42.31
CA GLU A 502 -11.80 -46.35 40.98
C GLU A 502 -12.75 -45.87 39.87
N GLY A 503 -12.20 -45.43 38.73
CA GLY A 503 -12.91 -45.51 37.43
C GLY A 503 -13.32 -44.21 36.73
N LEU A 504 -12.38 -43.26 36.56
CA LEU A 504 -12.53 -42.18 35.57
C LEU A 504 -11.52 -42.39 34.44
N GLU A 505 -12.01 -42.79 33.26
CA GLU A 505 -11.18 -43.01 32.09
C GLU A 505 -11.24 -41.79 31.16
N ILE A 506 -10.08 -41.16 30.91
CA ILE A 506 -9.97 -40.04 29.98
C ILE A 506 -9.33 -40.54 28.69
N THR A 507 -10.12 -40.60 27.63
CA THR A 507 -9.64 -41.06 26.32
C THR A 507 -9.55 -39.88 25.36
N ILE A 508 -8.37 -39.71 24.76
CA ILE A 508 -8.18 -38.76 23.67
C ILE A 508 -8.52 -39.47 22.36
N VAL A 509 -9.55 -39.00 21.67
CA VAL A 509 -9.96 -39.56 20.37
C VAL A 509 -9.58 -38.58 19.28
N ASN A 510 -8.82 -39.07 18.30
CA ASN A 510 -8.47 -38.28 17.12
C ASN A 510 -9.41 -38.63 15.97
N VAL A 511 -10.15 -37.65 15.46
CA VAL A 511 -11.00 -37.78 14.28
C VAL A 511 -10.67 -36.65 13.32
N ASN A 512 -10.26 -36.99 12.10
CA ASN A 512 -9.97 -36.04 11.02
C ASN A 512 -9.11 -34.85 11.48
N ASP A 513 -7.92 -35.16 12.03
CA ASP A 513 -6.91 -34.19 12.48
C ASP A 513 -7.37 -33.24 13.63
N THR A 514 -8.48 -33.56 14.29
CA THR A 514 -8.97 -32.86 15.49
C THR A 514 -8.96 -33.81 16.69
N SER A 515 -8.39 -33.38 17.81
CA SER A 515 -8.33 -34.16 19.06
C SER A 515 -9.48 -33.80 19.99
N PHE A 516 -10.21 -34.80 20.46
CA PHE A 516 -11.32 -34.68 21.41
C PHE A 516 -10.97 -35.38 22.73
N ILE A 517 -11.45 -34.86 23.86
CA ILE A 517 -11.27 -35.46 25.19
C ILE A 517 -12.62 -36.04 25.63
N ALA A 518 -12.69 -37.36 25.78
CA ALA A 518 -13.86 -38.07 26.32
C ALA A 518 -13.57 -38.50 27.76
N ILE A 519 -14.54 -38.35 28.66
CA ILE A 519 -14.42 -38.69 30.09
C ILE A 519 -15.56 -39.67 30.41
N ASP A 520 -15.24 -40.87 30.88
CA ASP A 520 -16.21 -41.90 31.25
C ASP A 520 -16.27 -42.11 32.77
N GLY A 521 -17.48 -42.29 33.33
CA GLY A 521 -17.70 -42.40 34.77
C GLY A 521 -18.92 -43.25 35.10
N ILE A 522 -18.67 -44.48 35.57
CA ILE A 522 -19.69 -45.46 35.95
C ILE A 522 -20.19 -45.19 37.39
N GLU A 523 -21.51 -45.21 37.55
CA GLU A 523 -22.27 -45.30 38.81
C GLU A 523 -22.58 -44.04 39.65
N GLU A 524 -21.70 -43.05 39.82
CA GLU A 524 -22.02 -41.89 40.69
C GLU A 524 -22.90 -40.82 40.02
N CYS A 525 -22.82 -40.66 38.70
CA CYS A 525 -23.75 -39.80 37.94
C CYS A 525 -25.21 -40.30 37.98
N ARG A 526 -25.42 -41.63 38.14
CA ARG A 526 -26.78 -42.21 38.29
C ARG A 526 -27.47 -41.76 39.58
N LYS A 527 -26.73 -41.49 40.66
CA LYS A 527 -27.28 -41.01 41.94
C LYS A 527 -27.66 -39.53 41.90
N LEU A 528 -26.91 -38.71 41.16
CA LEU A 528 -27.16 -37.27 41.01
C LEU A 528 -28.40 -36.96 40.13
N CYS A 529 -28.74 -37.86 39.20
CA CYS A 529 -29.91 -37.69 38.31
C CYS A 529 -31.22 -38.30 38.84
N GLY A 530 -31.29 -38.66 40.13
CA GLY A 530 -32.58 -38.96 40.79
C GLY A 530 -33.36 -40.17 40.25
N GLY A 531 -32.70 -41.15 39.63
CA GLY A 531 -33.25 -42.51 39.40
C GLY A 531 -34.46 -42.66 38.47
N HIS A 532 -35.12 -41.60 38.02
CA HIS A 532 -36.25 -41.68 37.09
C HIS A 532 -36.13 -40.63 36.00
N GLY A 533 -35.90 -41.09 34.77
CA GLY A 533 -35.89 -40.24 33.60
C GLY A 533 -37.29 -39.68 33.34
N TYR A 534 -37.44 -38.36 33.41
CA TYR A 534 -38.30 -37.57 32.53
C TYR A 534 -37.87 -36.09 32.53
N LEU A 535 -38.08 -35.47 31.37
CA LEU A 535 -38.00 -34.03 31.09
C LEU A 535 -38.71 -33.16 32.14
N CYS A 536 -38.08 -32.04 32.54
CA CYS A 536 -38.84 -30.84 32.88
C CYS A 536 -38.04 -29.56 32.58
N SER A 537 -38.70 -28.66 31.85
CA SER A 537 -38.29 -27.30 31.53
C SER A 537 -38.52 -26.36 32.71
N SER A 538 -37.48 -25.64 33.17
CA SER A 538 -37.64 -24.30 33.76
C SER A 538 -36.29 -23.61 33.95
N GLY A 539 -36.05 -22.54 33.16
CA GLY A 539 -35.38 -21.32 33.63
C GLY A 539 -33.92 -21.39 34.08
N LEU A 540 -33.01 -21.89 33.26
CA LEU A 540 -31.58 -21.54 33.24
C LEU A 540 -31.11 -21.63 31.77
N PRO A 541 -30.40 -20.63 31.21
CA PRO A 541 -29.90 -20.75 29.85
C PRO A 541 -28.69 -21.67 29.80
N GLU A 542 -28.73 -22.59 28.83
CA GLU A 542 -27.57 -23.23 28.18
C GLU A 542 -27.00 -24.50 28.85
N LEU A 543 -27.79 -25.57 28.80
CA LEU A 543 -27.27 -26.93 28.61
C LEU A 543 -27.89 -27.49 27.32
N PHE A 544 -27.14 -27.45 26.22
CA PHE A 544 -27.50 -28.19 25.00
C PHE A 544 -26.67 -29.47 24.94
N ALA A 545 -27.32 -30.61 25.13
CA ALA A 545 -26.76 -31.90 24.79
C ALA A 545 -26.89 -32.11 23.27
N VAL A 546 -25.78 -32.26 22.55
CA VAL A 546 -25.81 -32.64 21.13
C VAL A 546 -25.68 -34.16 21.03
N TYR A 547 -26.73 -34.79 20.53
CA TYR A 547 -26.74 -36.21 20.18
C TYR A 547 -26.04 -36.39 18.83
N VAL A 548 -24.96 -37.19 18.77
CA VAL A 548 -24.32 -37.56 17.50
C VAL A 548 -24.95 -38.88 17.01
N PRO A 549 -25.68 -38.89 15.88
CA PRO A 549 -26.36 -40.08 15.40
C PRO A 549 -25.44 -40.84 14.44
N ALA A 550 -24.61 -41.74 14.97
CA ALA A 550 -24.12 -42.95 14.29
C ALA A 550 -23.03 -43.65 15.12
N CYS A 551 -23.46 -44.54 16.02
CA CYS A 551 -22.79 -45.82 16.24
C CYS A 551 -23.81 -46.74 16.94
N THR A 552 -23.90 -47.95 16.43
CA THR A 552 -24.80 -49.01 16.89
C THR A 552 -24.57 -49.33 18.36
N TYR A 553 -25.68 -49.55 19.06
CA TYR A 553 -25.85 -50.08 20.42
C TYR A 553 -24.75 -51.09 20.83
N GLU A 554 -23.85 -50.65 21.72
CA GLU A 554 -23.25 -51.42 22.82
C GLU A 554 -22.36 -50.48 23.63
N GLY A 555 -22.79 -50.09 24.84
CA GLY A 555 -21.96 -49.36 25.82
C GLY A 555 -22.59 -48.06 26.35
N ASP A 556 -22.86 -48.05 27.66
CA ASP A 556 -23.48 -46.96 28.45
C ASP A 556 -22.55 -45.74 28.64
N ASN A 557 -22.31 -44.91 27.61
CA ASN A 557 -21.46 -43.71 27.75
C ASN A 557 -22.30 -42.42 27.85
N ILE A 558 -22.10 -41.64 28.92
CA ILE A 558 -22.60 -40.26 29.07
C ILE A 558 -21.41 -39.30 28.92
N VAL A 559 -21.52 -38.33 28.01
CA VAL A 559 -20.49 -37.30 27.78
C VAL A 559 -20.86 -36.02 28.52
N LEU A 560 -19.99 -35.54 29.42
CA LEU A 560 -20.08 -34.22 30.05
C LEU A 560 -19.04 -33.27 29.43
N LEU A 561 -19.51 -32.17 28.83
CA LEU A 561 -18.66 -31.05 28.38
C LEU A 561 -18.73 -29.94 29.43
N LEU A 562 -17.58 -29.60 30.04
CA LEU A 562 -17.46 -28.44 30.91
C LEU A 562 -17.17 -27.20 30.07
N GLN A 563 -18.08 -26.22 30.12
CA GLN A 563 -17.83 -24.88 29.59
C GLN A 563 -16.92 -24.14 30.56
N VAL A 564 -15.64 -24.00 30.21
CA VAL A 564 -14.74 -23.06 30.88
C VAL A 564 -15.01 -21.68 30.28
N ASP A 565 -15.20 -20.68 31.13
CA ASP A 565 -15.35 -19.29 30.68
C ASP A 565 -14.14 -18.91 29.80
N PRO A 566 -14.36 -18.51 28.53
CA PRO A 566 -13.28 -18.19 27.58
C PRO A 566 -12.30 -17.15 28.13
N LEU A 567 -12.78 -16.25 28.98
CA LEU A 567 -11.98 -15.21 29.62
C LEU A 567 -10.98 -15.78 30.64
N THR A 568 -11.32 -16.88 31.29
CA THR A 568 -10.49 -17.56 32.29
C THR A 568 -9.40 -18.38 31.62
N LEU A 569 -9.73 -19.10 30.55
CA LEU A 569 -8.77 -19.84 29.73
C LEU A 569 -7.74 -18.89 29.06
N LEU A 570 -8.20 -17.73 28.58
CA LEU A 570 -7.35 -16.73 27.92
C LEU A 570 -6.41 -16.01 28.90
N LYS A 571 -6.85 -15.74 30.13
CA LYS A 571 -6.00 -15.16 31.19
C LYS A 571 -4.83 -16.07 31.54
N GLU A 572 -5.07 -17.37 31.66
CA GLU A 572 -3.99 -18.31 31.98
C GLU A 572 -3.04 -18.54 30.79
N LEU A 573 -3.56 -18.56 29.55
CA LEU A 573 -2.71 -18.57 28.34
C LEU A 573 -1.76 -17.37 28.27
N ILE A 574 -2.23 -16.18 28.68
CA ILE A 574 -1.37 -14.98 28.77
C ILE A 574 -0.32 -15.13 29.88
N ASN A 575 -0.68 -15.70 31.04
CA ASN A 575 0.28 -15.96 32.13
C ASN A 575 1.39 -16.93 31.70
N VAL A 576 1.05 -17.97 30.94
CA VAL A 576 1.99 -18.96 30.42
C VAL A 576 2.96 -18.34 29.41
N VAL A 577 2.43 -17.51 28.50
CA VAL A 577 3.25 -16.78 27.52
C VAL A 577 4.19 -15.79 28.23
N ASN A 578 3.71 -15.04 29.23
CA ASN A 578 4.53 -14.12 30.02
C ASN A 578 5.62 -14.87 30.83
N ALA A 579 5.31 -16.06 31.36
CA ALA A 579 6.27 -16.89 32.12
C ALA A 579 7.37 -17.48 31.23
N GLN A 580 7.06 -17.78 29.96
CA GLN A 580 7.98 -18.40 29.01
C GLN A 580 8.84 -17.36 28.26
N TYR A 581 8.36 -16.12 28.12
CA TYR A 581 9.04 -15.02 27.43
C TYR A 581 9.22 -13.81 28.36
N GLN A 582 10.27 -13.83 29.20
CA GLN A 582 10.53 -12.86 30.28
C GLN A 582 10.61 -11.37 29.90
N ASN A 583 10.51 -11.01 28.61
CA ASN A 583 10.61 -9.63 28.13
C ASN A 583 9.28 -9.08 27.55
N TRP A 584 8.18 -9.84 27.63
CA TRP A 584 6.88 -9.49 27.05
C TRP A 584 5.84 -9.50 28.19
N ASP A 585 5.44 -8.32 28.69
CA ASP A 585 4.58 -8.16 29.87
C ASP A 585 3.16 -7.75 29.44
N PHE A 586 2.33 -8.71 29.02
CA PHE A 586 0.97 -8.43 28.55
C PHE A 586 -0.02 -8.26 29.70
N ASN A 587 -0.79 -7.17 29.68
CA ASN A 587 -1.89 -6.89 30.62
C ASN A 587 -3.20 -6.58 29.87
N ILE A 588 -4.32 -7.14 30.35
CA ILE A 588 -5.66 -6.90 29.80
C ILE A 588 -6.19 -5.56 30.32
N TYR A 589 -6.49 -4.61 29.43
CA TYR A 589 -6.86 -3.24 29.81
C TYR A 589 -8.37 -2.98 29.77
N SER A 590 -9.09 -3.50 28.76
CA SER A 590 -10.56 -3.42 28.73
C SER A 590 -11.19 -4.51 27.85
N ILE A 591 -12.46 -4.81 28.12
CA ILE A 591 -13.25 -5.84 27.42
C ILE A 591 -14.49 -5.16 26.83
N ASN A 592 -14.65 -5.18 25.51
CA ASN A 592 -15.90 -4.77 24.88
C ASN A 592 -16.79 -5.99 24.67
N LYS A 593 -17.82 -6.12 25.53
CA LYS A 593 -18.74 -7.26 25.54
C LYS A 593 -19.77 -7.26 24.40
N SER A 594 -19.84 -6.19 23.60
CA SER A 594 -20.85 -6.07 22.53
C SER A 594 -20.39 -6.66 21.18
N ASN A 595 -19.10 -6.94 21.04
CA ASN A 595 -18.48 -7.40 19.79
C ASN A 595 -17.28 -8.34 20.03
N ASP A 596 -17.15 -8.91 21.23
CA ASP A 596 -16.09 -9.86 21.63
C ASP A 596 -14.65 -9.39 21.31
N GLN A 597 -14.37 -8.10 21.51
CA GLN A 597 -13.03 -7.53 21.35
C GLN A 597 -12.32 -7.29 22.69
N LEU A 598 -11.03 -7.66 22.74
CA LEU A 598 -10.16 -7.45 23.90
C LEU A 598 -8.99 -6.51 23.53
N LEU A 599 -8.77 -5.50 24.37
CA LEU A 599 -7.60 -4.62 24.28
C LEU A 599 -6.53 -5.06 25.28
N VAL A 600 -5.35 -5.45 24.78
CA VAL A 600 -4.21 -5.91 25.59
C VAL A 600 -3.02 -4.99 25.32
N ALA A 601 -2.33 -4.54 26.37
CA ALA A 601 -1.14 -3.68 26.27
C ALA A 601 0.09 -4.36 26.86
N ASN A 602 1.26 -4.14 26.26
CA ASN A 602 2.56 -4.48 26.86
C ASN A 602 2.97 -3.37 27.84
N GLY A 603 3.59 -3.72 28.98
CA GLY A 603 4.01 -2.81 30.04
C GLY A 603 5.01 -1.74 29.60
N GLY A 604 4.50 -0.64 29.03
CA GLY A 604 5.25 0.56 28.66
C GLY A 604 4.55 1.32 27.54
N ILE A 605 3.94 2.47 27.86
CA ILE A 605 3.26 3.45 26.98
C ILE A 605 2.64 2.84 25.70
N ALA A 606 1.46 2.23 25.87
CA ALA A 606 0.41 1.93 24.90
C ALA A 606 0.80 1.87 23.40
N GLU A 607 1.27 0.70 22.93
CA GLU A 607 1.21 0.32 21.51
C GLU A 607 0.06 -0.66 21.26
N GLY A 608 -0.84 -0.30 20.34
CA GLY A 608 -2.10 -0.98 20.05
C GLY A 608 -1.93 -2.42 19.56
N LEU A 609 -2.32 -3.36 20.42
CA LEU A 609 -2.61 -4.74 20.03
C LEU A 609 -4.09 -5.00 20.32
N GLU A 610 -4.82 -5.34 19.26
CA GLU A 610 -6.23 -5.68 19.30
C GLU A 610 -6.37 -7.19 19.12
N ILE A 611 -6.99 -7.87 20.08
CA ILE A 611 -7.26 -9.29 20.00
C ILE A 611 -8.74 -9.45 19.67
N THR A 612 -9.05 -10.01 18.49
CA THR A 612 -10.41 -10.20 17.98
C THR A 612 -10.67 -11.66 17.68
N ILE A 613 -11.86 -12.14 18.00
CA ILE A 613 -12.30 -13.49 17.62
C ILE A 613 -12.95 -13.41 16.23
N VAL A 614 -12.38 -14.14 15.26
CA VAL A 614 -12.90 -14.22 13.89
C VAL A 614 -13.49 -15.60 13.67
N ASN A 615 -14.74 -15.66 13.23
CA ASN A 615 -15.40 -16.92 12.89
C ASN A 615 -15.35 -17.14 11.37
N VAL A 616 -14.77 -18.26 10.93
CA VAL A 616 -14.76 -18.67 9.51
C VAL A 616 -15.15 -20.13 9.43
N ASN A 617 -16.20 -20.44 8.64
CA ASN A 617 -16.72 -21.79 8.42
C ASN A 617 -16.87 -22.60 9.73
N ASP A 618 -17.68 -22.08 10.65
CA ASP A 618 -18.01 -22.71 11.95
C ASP A 618 -16.82 -22.97 12.88
N THR A 619 -15.66 -22.35 12.61
CA THR A 619 -14.47 -22.39 13.46
C THR A 619 -14.16 -20.99 13.99
N SER A 620 -13.97 -20.87 15.31
CA SER A 620 -13.59 -19.62 15.97
C SER A 620 -12.07 -19.51 16.07
N PHE A 621 -11.52 -18.40 15.60
CA PHE A 621 -10.09 -18.10 15.61
C PHE A 621 -9.81 -16.88 16.48
N ILE A 622 -8.71 -16.89 17.25
CA ILE A 622 -8.24 -15.71 17.98
C ILE A 622 -7.18 -15.02 17.11
N ALA A 623 -7.51 -13.84 16.59
CA ALA A 623 -6.61 -13.02 15.80
C ALA A 623 -5.97 -11.94 16.70
N ILE A 624 -4.64 -11.93 16.78
CA ILE A 624 -3.87 -10.89 17.47
C ILE A 624 -3.37 -9.91 16.40
N VAL A 625 -3.96 -8.73 16.34
CA VAL A 625 -3.67 -7.72 15.33
C VAL A 625 -2.91 -6.58 16.00
N ARG A 626 -1.70 -6.28 15.54
CA ARG A 626 -0.99 -5.06 15.96
C ARG A 626 -1.59 -3.88 15.21
N THR A 627 -2.47 -3.14 15.87
CA THR A 627 -2.94 -1.83 15.41
C THR A 627 -1.81 -0.82 15.58
N LEU A 628 -1.17 -0.42 14.47
CA LEU A 628 -0.36 0.79 14.42
C LEU A 628 -1.27 1.99 14.77
N ASN A 629 -1.33 2.35 16.05
CA ASN A 629 -2.03 3.56 16.48
C ASN A 629 -1.25 4.77 15.95
N LEU A 630 -1.81 5.39 14.91
CA LEU A 630 -1.39 6.68 14.33
C LEU A 630 -1.77 7.89 15.22
N TYR A 631 -1.86 7.70 16.54
CA TYR A 631 -2.07 8.76 17.50
C TYR A 631 -0.94 8.74 18.54
N GLY A 632 -0.01 9.68 18.36
CA GLY A 632 1.18 9.91 19.17
C GLY A 632 2.16 10.78 18.41
#